data_AF-A0A9D9NXT7-F1
#
_entry.id   AF-A0A9D9NXT7-F1
#
_cell.length_a   1.000
_cell.length_b   1.000
_cell.length_c   1.000
_cell.angle_alpha   90.00
_cell.angle_beta   90.00
_cell.angle_gamma   90.00
#
_symmetry.space_group_name_H-M   'P 1'
#
loop_
_entity.id
_entity.type
_entity.pdbx_description
1 polymer ?
#
loop_
_entity_poly.entity_id
_entity_poly.type
_entity_poly.pdbx_seq_one_letter_code
_entity_poly.pdbx_strand_id
1 'polypeptide(L)'
;MNDPDRSTLPNEQQIASRLAGAREQLAILTEALRTRRPVLAEAAACAVIDQALKTVTAALHGFNLLLPQPLPAERVSWRNLRARFVAVQIESAVLDLIEEQLRPRSGWLWWLDRKEHASTFAPLLRFDSEAGSVAIWRDPLDPTAGVEPGAPEDYLATVLQRIEELTREIGRLARKDAEAYRQAARRQPGRML
;
A
#
# COMPACT_ATOMS: atom_id res chain seq x y z
N MET A 1 -0.01 -13.97 -27.34
CA MET A 1 0.64 -12.75 -27.86
C MET A 1 0.75 -11.81 -26.67
N ASN A 2 1.94 -11.75 -26.06
CA ASN A 2 2.17 -10.99 -24.82
C ASN A 2 2.31 -9.51 -25.16
N ASP A 3 1.43 -8.70 -24.60
CA ASP A 3 1.46 -7.25 -24.70
C ASP A 3 2.77 -6.74 -24.07
N PRO A 4 3.67 -6.08 -24.81
CA PRO A 4 4.96 -5.61 -24.29
C PRO A 4 4.81 -4.57 -23.16
N ASP A 5 3.64 -3.96 -23.03
CA ASP A 5 3.28 -3.04 -21.94
C ASP A 5 2.72 -3.74 -20.68
N ARG A 6 2.41 -5.04 -20.75
CA ARG A 6 2.08 -5.86 -19.57
C ARG A 6 3.36 -6.38 -18.91
N SER A 7 4.16 -5.47 -18.37
CA SER A 7 5.14 -5.88 -17.36
C SER A 7 4.38 -6.23 -16.08
N THR A 8 4.26 -7.53 -15.80
CA THR A 8 3.62 -8.04 -14.59
C THR A 8 4.67 -8.39 -13.53
N LEU A 9 4.33 -8.15 -12.26
CA LEU A 9 5.19 -8.54 -11.15
C LEU A 9 5.17 -10.07 -10.98
N PRO A 10 6.26 -10.72 -10.54
CA PRO A 10 6.32 -12.17 -10.37
C PRO A 10 5.24 -12.75 -9.43
N ASN A 11 4.73 -11.94 -8.51
CA ASN A 11 3.73 -12.33 -7.51
C ASN A 11 2.35 -11.66 -7.73
N GLU A 12 1.99 -11.38 -8.98
CA GLU A 12 0.71 -10.74 -9.34
C GLU A 12 -0.51 -11.44 -8.73
N GLN A 13 -0.51 -12.78 -8.69
CA GLN A 13 -1.61 -13.54 -8.08
C GLN A 13 -1.76 -13.23 -6.58
N GLN A 14 -0.64 -13.07 -5.86
CA GLN A 14 -0.67 -12.71 -4.43
C GLN A 14 -1.22 -11.29 -4.22
N ILE A 15 -0.85 -10.35 -5.09
CA ILE A 15 -1.37 -8.97 -5.09
C ILE A 15 -2.89 -9.00 -5.35
N ALA A 16 -3.33 -9.73 -6.37
CA ALA A 16 -4.74 -9.87 -6.72
C ALA A 16 -5.57 -10.50 -5.59
N SER A 17 -5.06 -11.55 -4.94
CA SER A 17 -5.74 -12.19 -3.80
C SER A 17 -5.90 -11.23 -2.61
N ARG A 18 -4.92 -10.38 -2.32
CA ARG A 18 -5.02 -9.38 -1.24
C ARG A 18 -6.02 -8.28 -1.57
N LEU A 19 -6.02 -7.80 -2.81
CA LEU A 19 -7.04 -6.86 -3.29
C LEU A 19 -8.45 -7.44 -3.22
N ALA A 20 -8.63 -8.71 -3.61
CA ALA A 20 -9.92 -9.40 -3.48
C ALA A 20 -10.37 -9.49 -2.02
N GLY A 21 -9.48 -9.92 -1.12
CA GLY A 21 -9.76 -9.96 0.32
C GLY A 21 -10.11 -8.58 0.89
N ALA A 22 -9.44 -7.51 0.45
CA ALA A 22 -9.78 -6.15 0.86
C ALA A 22 -11.19 -5.73 0.42
N ARG A 23 -11.58 -6.08 -0.82
CA ARG A 23 -12.94 -5.80 -1.33
C ARG A 23 -14.02 -6.60 -0.59
N GLU A 24 -13.73 -7.84 -0.21
CA GLU A 24 -14.63 -8.64 0.63
C GLU A 24 -14.84 -7.99 2.01
N GLN A 25 -13.77 -7.53 2.65
CA GLN A 25 -13.86 -6.81 3.93
C GLN A 25 -14.61 -5.48 3.80
N LEU A 26 -14.45 -4.78 2.67
CA LEU A 26 -15.23 -3.57 2.39
C LEU A 26 -16.73 -3.87 2.28
N ALA A 27 -17.11 -4.97 1.65
CA ALA A 27 -18.52 -5.39 1.59
C ALA A 27 -19.08 -5.72 2.99
N ILE A 28 -18.27 -6.37 3.86
CA ILE A 28 -18.62 -6.63 5.26
C ILE A 28 -18.80 -5.30 6.03
N LEU A 29 -17.90 -4.34 5.82
CA LEU A 29 -18.02 -3.00 6.42
C LEU A 29 -19.32 -2.33 6.01
N THR A 30 -19.63 -2.25 4.71
CA THR A 30 -20.87 -1.62 4.21
C THR A 30 -22.10 -2.23 4.87
N GLU A 31 -22.15 -3.57 4.96
CA GLU A 31 -23.26 -4.26 5.60
C GLU A 31 -23.32 -4.02 7.11
N ALA A 32 -22.16 -3.99 7.79
CA ALA A 32 -22.09 -3.70 9.22
C ALA A 32 -22.53 -2.28 9.56
N LEU A 33 -22.18 -1.29 8.73
CA LEU A 33 -22.63 0.10 8.85
C LEU A 33 -24.15 0.17 8.66
N ARG A 34 -24.68 -0.45 7.60
CA ARG A 34 -26.12 -0.50 7.30
C ARG A 34 -26.92 -1.14 8.42
N THR A 35 -26.40 -2.19 9.04
CA THR A 35 -27.06 -2.92 10.14
C THR A 35 -26.69 -2.42 11.53
N ARG A 36 -25.96 -1.28 11.63
CA ARG A 36 -25.54 -0.64 12.88
C ARG A 36 -24.80 -1.57 13.84
N ARG A 37 -23.84 -2.33 13.30
CA ARG A 37 -22.95 -3.24 14.05
C ARG A 37 -21.55 -2.60 14.20
N PRO A 38 -21.34 -1.69 15.16
CA PRO A 38 -20.12 -0.86 15.22
C PRO A 38 -18.83 -1.67 15.39
N VAL A 39 -18.85 -2.73 16.20
CA VAL A 39 -17.68 -3.60 16.42
C VAL A 39 -17.28 -4.32 15.13
N LEU A 40 -18.26 -4.81 14.37
CA LEU A 40 -18.00 -5.49 13.09
C LEU A 40 -17.52 -4.51 12.03
N ALA A 41 -18.11 -3.31 11.99
CA ALA A 41 -17.68 -2.25 11.09
C ALA A 41 -16.22 -1.83 11.36
N GLU A 42 -15.85 -1.62 12.62
CA GLU A 42 -14.48 -1.29 13.01
C GLU A 42 -13.50 -2.41 12.61
N ALA A 43 -13.82 -3.67 12.91
CA ALA A 43 -12.98 -4.80 12.55
C ALA A 43 -12.80 -4.93 11.02
N ALA A 44 -13.89 -4.75 10.26
CA ALA A 44 -13.85 -4.81 8.80
C ALA A 44 -13.03 -3.65 8.22
N ALA A 45 -13.19 -2.42 8.72
CA ALA A 45 -12.37 -1.27 8.31
C ALA A 45 -10.88 -1.54 8.56
N CYS A 46 -10.51 -2.05 9.74
CA CYS A 46 -9.13 -2.46 10.05
C CYS A 46 -8.61 -3.50 9.06
N ALA A 47 -9.43 -4.49 8.73
CA ALA A 47 -9.05 -5.55 7.80
C ALA A 47 -8.86 -5.05 6.36
N VAL A 48 -9.67 -4.10 5.89
CA VAL A 48 -9.47 -3.43 4.59
C VAL A 48 -8.08 -2.78 4.52
N ILE A 49 -7.70 -2.08 5.60
CA ILE A 49 -6.44 -1.33 5.71
C ILE A 49 -5.24 -2.25 5.74
N ASP A 50 -5.30 -3.27 6.57
CA ASP A 50 -4.27 -4.29 6.65
C ASP A 50 -4.05 -4.97 5.29
N GLN A 51 -5.12 -5.33 4.57
CA GLN A 51 -5.00 -5.92 3.24
C GLN A 51 -4.47 -4.93 2.21
N ALA A 52 -4.86 -3.66 2.26
CA ALA A 52 -4.32 -2.61 1.40
C ALA A 52 -2.81 -2.45 1.60
N LEU A 53 -2.34 -2.31 2.85
CA LEU A 53 -0.92 -2.28 3.19
C LEU A 53 -0.17 -3.49 2.67
N LYS A 54 -0.68 -4.69 2.96
CA LYS A 54 -0.08 -5.93 2.50
C LYS A 54 -0.06 -6.03 0.98
N THR A 55 -0.99 -5.40 0.27
CA THR A 55 -0.96 -5.33 -1.20
C THR A 55 0.22 -4.50 -1.68
N VAL A 56 0.46 -3.32 -1.11
CA VAL A 56 1.63 -2.49 -1.46
C VAL A 56 2.94 -3.20 -1.13
N THR A 57 3.02 -3.83 0.05
CA THR A 57 4.19 -4.63 0.45
C THR A 57 4.41 -5.82 -0.48
N ALA A 58 3.36 -6.49 -0.96
CA ALA A 58 3.50 -7.51 -1.99
C ALA A 58 4.04 -6.93 -3.29
N ALA A 59 3.57 -5.76 -3.74
CA ALA A 59 4.07 -5.15 -4.96
C ALA A 59 5.56 -4.80 -4.86
N LEU A 60 5.99 -4.22 -3.73
CA LEU A 60 7.41 -3.97 -3.45
C LEU A 60 8.22 -5.26 -3.37
N HIS A 61 7.66 -6.33 -2.81
CA HIS A 61 8.30 -7.64 -2.80
C HIS A 61 8.46 -8.20 -4.22
N GLY A 62 7.42 -8.12 -5.05
CA GLY A 62 7.48 -8.49 -6.46
C GLY A 62 8.57 -7.73 -7.23
N PHE A 63 8.68 -6.42 -6.98
CA PHE A 63 9.75 -5.61 -7.54
C PHE A 63 11.14 -6.06 -7.05
N ASN A 64 11.30 -6.30 -5.75
CA ASN A 64 12.54 -6.81 -5.16
C ASN A 64 12.99 -8.15 -5.78
N LEU A 65 12.06 -9.05 -6.11
CA LEU A 65 12.35 -10.33 -6.77
C LEU A 65 12.94 -10.18 -8.18
N LEU A 66 12.76 -9.03 -8.84
CA LEU A 66 13.36 -8.75 -10.14
C LEU A 66 14.82 -8.26 -10.04
N LEU A 67 15.26 -7.87 -8.85
CA LEU A 67 16.61 -7.38 -8.59
C LEU A 67 17.58 -8.56 -8.37
N PRO A 68 18.86 -8.41 -8.73
CA PRO A 68 19.86 -9.41 -8.37
C PRO A 68 20.02 -9.45 -6.85
N GLN A 69 20.15 -10.64 -6.27
CA GLN A 69 20.25 -10.84 -4.82
C GLN A 69 19.10 -10.11 -4.09
N PRO A 70 17.84 -10.58 -4.23
CA PRO A 70 16.70 -9.94 -3.59
C PRO A 70 16.91 -9.86 -2.07
N LEU A 71 16.43 -8.77 -1.46
CA LEU A 71 16.42 -8.64 -0.01
C LEU A 71 15.54 -9.75 0.62
N PRO A 72 15.89 -10.25 1.81
CA PRO A 72 14.98 -11.04 2.63
C PRO A 72 13.65 -10.30 2.85
N ALA A 73 12.54 -11.05 2.94
CA ALA A 73 11.19 -10.48 2.97
C ALA A 73 10.98 -9.47 4.11
N GLU A 74 11.53 -9.75 5.28
CA GLU A 74 11.50 -8.91 6.48
C GLU A 74 12.27 -7.59 6.33
N ARG A 75 13.16 -7.50 5.33
CA ARG A 75 13.92 -6.30 4.99
C ARG A 75 13.37 -5.55 3.80
N VAL A 76 12.30 -6.05 3.16
CA VAL A 76 11.68 -5.36 2.02
C VAL A 76 10.89 -4.16 2.53
N SER A 77 11.42 -2.97 2.29
CA SER A 77 10.72 -1.70 2.47
C SER A 77 11.13 -0.74 1.36
N TRP A 78 10.30 0.25 1.08
CA TRP A 78 10.63 1.30 0.12
C TRP A 78 11.99 1.95 0.43
N ARG A 79 12.24 2.28 1.71
CA ARG A 79 13.51 2.87 2.17
C ARG A 79 14.71 1.98 1.89
N ASN A 80 14.61 0.69 2.20
CA ASN A 80 15.71 -0.25 1.98
C ASN A 80 15.97 -0.49 0.50
N LEU A 81 14.93 -0.59 -0.32
CA LEU A 81 15.06 -0.68 -1.77
C LEU A 81 15.69 0.60 -2.35
N ARG A 82 15.29 1.78 -1.88
CA ARG A 82 15.87 3.07 -2.28
C ARG A 82 17.36 3.13 -1.99
N ALA A 83 17.78 2.71 -0.81
CA ALA A 83 19.20 2.64 -0.45
C ALA A 83 20.01 1.76 -1.42
N ARG A 84 19.43 0.64 -1.90
CA ARG A 84 20.10 -0.23 -2.89
C ARG A 84 20.31 0.47 -4.23
N PHE A 85 19.27 1.14 -4.73
CA PHE A 85 19.34 1.89 -5.98
C PHE A 85 20.36 3.04 -5.91
N VAL A 86 20.37 3.78 -4.79
CA VAL A 86 21.37 4.81 -4.51
C VAL A 86 22.80 4.24 -4.46
N ALA A 87 23.00 3.07 -3.86
CA ALA A 87 24.32 2.44 -3.76
C ALA A 87 24.94 2.14 -5.14
N VAL A 88 24.11 1.74 -6.11
CA VAL A 88 24.54 1.52 -7.50
C VAL A 88 24.43 2.76 -8.39
N GLN A 89 24.11 3.93 -7.81
CA GLN A 89 23.99 5.23 -8.48
C GLN A 89 22.97 5.24 -9.63
N ILE A 90 21.79 4.64 -9.41
CA ILE A 90 20.70 4.66 -10.38
C ILE A 90 19.40 5.09 -9.72
N GLU A 91 18.59 5.85 -10.45
CA GLU A 91 17.25 6.25 -10.03
C GLU A 91 16.25 5.11 -10.28
N SER A 92 15.08 5.20 -9.64
CA SER A 92 14.00 4.23 -9.80
C SER A 92 12.66 4.95 -9.81
N ALA A 93 12.00 4.92 -10.96
CA ALA A 93 10.66 5.46 -11.13
C ALA A 93 9.63 4.75 -10.22
N VAL A 94 9.80 3.44 -9.97
CA VAL A 94 8.98 2.71 -8.98
C VAL A 94 9.12 3.33 -7.60
N LEU A 95 10.35 3.62 -7.17
CA LEU A 95 10.58 4.16 -5.83
C LEU A 95 10.22 5.64 -5.74
N ASP A 96 10.38 6.41 -6.82
CA ASP A 96 9.89 7.79 -6.89
C ASP A 96 8.36 7.84 -6.79
N LEU A 97 7.66 6.96 -7.51
CA LEU A 97 6.21 6.82 -7.44
C LEU A 97 5.73 6.51 -6.02
N ILE A 98 6.34 5.53 -5.35
CA ILE A 98 6.00 5.21 -3.96
C ILE A 98 6.28 6.40 -3.04
N GLU A 99 7.40 7.08 -3.22
CA GLU A 99 7.75 8.26 -2.43
C GLU A 99 6.70 9.37 -2.61
N GLU A 100 6.27 9.64 -3.84
CA GLU A 100 5.22 10.61 -4.14
C GLU A 100 3.89 10.28 -3.46
N GLN A 101 3.52 9.00 -3.39
CA GLN A 101 2.32 8.57 -2.69
C GLN A 101 2.45 8.61 -1.17
N LEU A 102 3.68 8.58 -0.63
CA LEU A 102 3.99 8.68 0.80
C LEU A 102 4.23 10.12 1.28
N ARG A 103 4.59 11.04 0.38
CA ARG A 103 4.91 12.46 0.70
C ARG A 103 3.76 13.26 1.33
N PRO A 104 2.48 13.04 1.02
CA PRO A 104 1.42 13.81 1.66
C PRO A 104 1.40 13.52 3.17
N ARG A 105 1.41 14.57 4.01
CA ARG A 105 1.02 14.45 5.43
C ARG A 105 -0.47 14.12 5.62
N SER A 106 -1.19 13.93 4.52
CA SER A 106 -2.62 13.67 4.41
C SER A 106 -2.85 12.84 3.16
N GLY A 107 -3.32 11.62 3.31
CA GLY A 107 -3.50 10.71 2.19
C GLY A 107 -3.50 9.26 2.65
N TRP A 108 -4.02 8.40 1.79
CA TRP A 108 -4.32 7.03 2.14
C TRP A 108 -3.06 6.21 2.48
N LEU A 109 -1.97 6.33 1.72
CA LEU A 109 -0.73 5.57 1.98
C LEU A 109 0.00 6.01 3.26
N TRP A 110 0.04 7.32 3.52
CA TRP A 110 0.54 7.86 4.79
C TRP A 110 -0.27 7.38 5.98
N TRP A 111 -1.59 7.37 5.85
CA TRP A 111 -2.49 6.91 6.91
C TRP A 111 -2.40 5.41 7.15
N LEU A 112 -2.30 4.62 6.08
CA LEU A 112 -2.05 3.18 6.14
C LEU A 112 -0.76 2.90 6.95
N ASP A 113 0.35 3.58 6.63
CA ASP A 113 1.63 3.47 7.37
C ASP A 113 1.48 3.90 8.83
N ARG A 114 0.82 5.03 9.10
CA ARG A 114 0.56 5.51 10.47
C ARG A 114 -0.30 4.54 11.28
N LYS A 115 -1.20 3.79 10.65
CA LYS A 115 -1.99 2.75 11.32
C LYS A 115 -1.21 1.52 11.69
N GLU A 116 -0.24 1.10 10.87
CA GLU A 116 0.70 0.04 11.25
C GLU A 116 1.51 0.44 12.49
N HIS A 117 1.86 1.74 12.59
CA HIS A 117 2.56 2.31 13.75
C HIS A 117 1.64 2.59 14.94
N ALA A 118 0.34 2.78 14.71
CA ALA A 118 -0.65 2.93 15.76
C ALA A 118 -0.98 1.55 16.34
N SER A 119 -1.03 1.47 17.67
CA SER A 119 -1.44 0.24 18.35
C SER A 119 -2.75 -0.31 17.77
N THR A 120 -2.88 -1.64 17.70
CA THR A 120 -4.06 -2.37 17.18
C THR A 120 -5.40 -1.98 17.85
N PHE A 121 -5.34 -1.18 18.92
CA PHE A 121 -6.49 -0.71 19.70
C PHE A 121 -6.98 0.69 19.33
N ALA A 122 -6.28 1.43 18.46
CA ALA A 122 -6.72 2.78 18.07
C ALA A 122 -7.93 2.67 17.11
N PRO A 123 -9.08 3.28 17.41
CA PRO A 123 -10.25 3.20 16.53
C PRO A 123 -10.01 3.90 15.20
N LEU A 124 -10.46 3.30 14.11
CA LEU A 124 -10.51 3.86 12.76
C LEU A 124 -11.75 4.69 12.55
N LEU A 125 -12.88 4.17 13.02
CA LEU A 125 -14.17 4.77 12.81
C LEU A 125 -14.52 5.67 13.99
N ARG A 126 -15.03 6.84 13.66
CA ARG A 126 -15.71 7.73 14.59
C ARG A 126 -17.20 7.52 14.45
N PHE A 127 -17.82 6.91 15.46
CA PHE A 127 -19.26 6.81 15.57
C PHE A 127 -19.79 8.02 16.35
N ASP A 128 -20.62 8.83 15.71
CA ASP A 128 -21.36 9.92 16.34
C ASP A 128 -22.77 9.40 16.67
N SER A 129 -23.01 9.12 17.95
CA SER A 129 -24.30 8.60 18.41
C SER A 129 -25.43 9.63 18.36
N GLU A 130 -25.10 10.93 18.42
CA GLU A 130 -26.11 12.00 18.42
C GLU A 130 -26.57 12.32 16.99
N ALA A 131 -25.61 12.43 16.06
CA ALA A 131 -25.91 12.64 14.65
C ALA A 131 -26.25 11.34 13.89
N GLY A 132 -26.03 10.17 14.50
CA GLY A 132 -26.17 8.87 13.84
C GLY A 132 -25.21 8.67 12.67
N SER A 133 -24.09 9.40 12.66
CA SER A 133 -23.14 9.44 11.55
C SER A 133 -21.88 8.64 11.86
N VAL A 134 -21.22 8.12 10.81
CA VAL A 134 -19.95 7.41 10.92
C VAL A 134 -18.95 8.07 9.99
N ALA A 135 -17.72 8.28 10.47
CA ALA A 135 -16.63 8.85 9.69
C ALA A 135 -15.32 8.10 9.96
N ILE A 136 -14.31 8.30 9.11
CA ILE A 136 -12.97 7.74 9.31
C ILE A 136 -12.07 8.83 9.91
N TRP A 137 -11.33 8.50 10.97
CA TRP A 137 -10.31 9.40 11.51
C TRP A 137 -9.15 9.61 10.52
N ARG A 138 -8.75 10.87 10.30
CA ARG A 138 -7.53 11.21 9.54
C ARG A 138 -6.26 10.80 10.26
N ASP A 139 -6.24 10.96 11.57
CA ASP A 139 -5.22 10.35 12.43
C ASP A 139 -5.95 9.76 13.64
N PRO A 140 -5.96 8.42 13.78
CA PRO A 140 -6.63 7.75 14.90
C PRO A 140 -5.94 8.00 16.25
N LEU A 141 -4.71 8.53 16.24
CA LEU A 141 -3.95 8.90 17.43
C LEU A 141 -4.00 10.41 17.72
N ASP A 142 -4.45 11.23 16.76
CA ASP A 142 -4.58 12.68 16.90
C ASP A 142 -5.97 13.15 16.44
N PRO A 143 -6.93 13.30 17.38
CA PRO A 143 -8.28 13.79 17.08
C PRO A 143 -8.30 15.17 16.42
N THR A 144 -7.27 15.99 16.59
CA THR A 144 -7.20 17.34 15.99
C THR A 144 -6.98 17.30 14.48
N ALA A 145 -6.50 16.17 13.94
CA ALA A 145 -6.39 15.95 12.50
C ALA A 145 -7.75 15.92 11.79
N GLY A 146 -8.84 15.65 12.54
CA GLY A 146 -10.20 15.59 12.03
C GLY A 146 -10.54 14.26 11.36
N VAL A 147 -11.54 14.28 10.48
CA VAL A 147 -12.03 13.09 9.77
C VAL A 147 -11.90 13.22 8.27
N GLU A 148 -11.82 12.08 7.59
CA GLU A 148 -11.83 12.02 6.14
C GLU A 148 -13.20 12.45 5.59
N PRO A 149 -13.25 13.09 4.41
CA PRO A 149 -14.51 13.48 3.79
C PRO A 149 -15.24 12.26 3.22
N GLY A 150 -16.58 12.30 3.27
CA GLY A 150 -17.44 11.27 2.70
C GLY A 150 -17.76 10.12 3.65
N ALA A 151 -18.53 9.15 3.16
CA ALA A 151 -18.87 7.94 3.91
C ALA A 151 -17.65 6.99 3.99
N PRO A 152 -17.50 6.24 5.10
CA PRO A 152 -16.39 5.30 5.26
C PRO A 152 -16.25 4.31 4.10
N GLU A 153 -17.36 3.76 3.61
CA GLU A 153 -17.40 2.81 2.50
C GLU A 153 -16.87 3.41 1.18
N ASP A 154 -17.28 4.64 0.86
CA ASP A 154 -16.86 5.34 -0.36
C ASP A 154 -15.39 5.73 -0.30
N TYR A 155 -14.95 6.19 0.87
CA TYR A 155 -13.56 6.52 1.11
C TYR A 155 -12.67 5.29 0.92
N LEU A 156 -13.01 4.17 1.57
CA LEU A 156 -12.22 2.94 1.47
C LEU A 156 -12.28 2.31 0.07
N ALA A 157 -13.41 2.40 -0.64
CA ALA A 157 -13.49 2.01 -2.04
C ALA A 157 -12.48 2.79 -2.90
N THR A 158 -12.40 4.11 -2.69
CA THR A 158 -11.44 4.99 -3.38
C THR A 158 -9.99 4.62 -3.04
N VAL A 159 -9.71 4.30 -1.77
CA VAL A 159 -8.37 3.82 -1.35
C VAL A 159 -7.99 2.54 -2.09
N LEU A 160 -8.90 1.56 -2.17
CA LEU A 160 -8.63 0.29 -2.86
C LEU A 160 -8.41 0.47 -4.36
N GLN A 161 -9.17 1.37 -5.00
CA GLN A 161 -8.94 1.70 -6.41
C GLN A 161 -7.54 2.28 -6.61
N ARG A 162 -7.11 3.21 -5.75
CA ARG A 162 -5.77 3.81 -5.83
C ARG A 162 -4.64 2.81 -5.56
N ILE A 163 -4.84 1.87 -4.62
CA ILE A 163 -3.92 0.73 -4.41
C ILE A 163 -3.78 -0.07 -5.71
N GLU A 164 -4.91 -0.42 -6.33
CA GLU A 164 -4.92 -1.22 -7.55
C GLU A 164 -4.17 -0.50 -8.68
N GLU A 165 -4.45 0.79 -8.88
CA GLU A 165 -3.74 1.63 -9.84
C GLU A 165 -2.24 1.72 -9.53
N LEU A 166 -1.87 1.93 -8.27
CA LEU A 166 -0.49 1.98 -7.83
C LEU A 166 0.25 0.65 -8.11
N THR A 167 -0.35 -0.48 -7.77
CA THR A 167 0.27 -1.81 -7.97
C THR A 167 0.45 -2.14 -9.45
N ARG A 168 -0.50 -1.71 -10.29
CA ARG A 168 -0.41 -1.82 -11.75
C ARG A 168 0.74 -0.97 -12.28
N GLU A 169 0.86 0.27 -11.81
CA GLU A 169 1.89 1.19 -12.24
C GLU A 169 3.29 0.76 -11.79
N ILE A 170 3.43 0.20 -10.57
CA ILE A 170 4.66 -0.47 -10.13
C ILE A 170 5.02 -1.59 -11.11
N GLY A 171 4.07 -2.47 -11.45
CA GLY A 171 4.32 -3.55 -12.41
C GLY A 171 4.84 -3.06 -13.75
N ARG A 172 4.21 -2.01 -14.29
CA ARG A 172 4.57 -1.35 -15.56
C ARG A 172 6.01 -0.83 -15.54
N LEU A 173 6.42 -0.19 -14.45
CA LEU A 173 7.74 0.44 -14.31
C LEU A 173 8.85 -0.56 -13.90
N ALA A 174 8.50 -1.61 -13.16
CA ALA A 174 9.43 -2.48 -12.45
C ALA A 174 10.50 -3.14 -13.33
N ARG A 175 10.14 -3.62 -14.52
CA ARG A 175 11.10 -4.30 -15.40
C ARG A 175 12.20 -3.36 -15.89
N LYS A 176 11.83 -2.13 -16.29
CA LYS A 176 12.79 -1.11 -16.76
C LYS A 176 13.77 -0.74 -15.64
N ASP A 177 13.25 -0.49 -14.44
CA ASP A 177 14.06 -0.16 -13.27
C ASP A 177 15.00 -1.32 -12.88
N ALA A 178 14.51 -2.55 -12.91
CA ALA A 178 15.31 -3.74 -12.60
C ALA A 178 16.41 -3.99 -13.66
N GLU A 179 16.17 -3.67 -14.93
CA GLU A 179 17.18 -3.72 -15.98
C GLU A 179 18.25 -2.63 -15.81
N ALA A 180 17.83 -1.40 -15.55
CA ALA A 180 18.74 -0.28 -15.27
C ALA A 180 19.62 -0.59 -14.05
N TYR A 181 19.02 -1.11 -12.97
CA TYR A 181 19.74 -1.58 -11.79
C TYR A 181 20.77 -2.64 -12.15
N ARG A 182 20.37 -3.71 -12.88
CA ARG A 182 21.28 -4.80 -13.27
C ARG A 182 22.47 -4.30 -14.08
N GLN A 183 22.23 -3.35 -15.00
CA GLN A 183 23.31 -2.75 -15.80
C GLN A 183 24.26 -1.91 -14.95
N ALA A 184 23.73 -1.06 -14.07
CA ALA A 184 24.53 -0.23 -13.16
C ALA A 184 25.35 -1.09 -12.20
N ALA A 185 24.72 -2.09 -11.59
CA ALA A 185 25.32 -3.01 -10.65
C ALA A 185 26.50 -3.79 -11.28
N ARG A 186 26.39 -4.22 -12.54
CA ARG A 186 27.49 -4.87 -13.28
C ARG A 186 28.69 -3.96 -13.54
N ARG A 187 28.48 -2.64 -13.62
CA ARG A 187 29.54 -1.65 -13.89
C ARG A 187 30.29 -1.21 -12.63
N GLN A 188 29.87 -1.67 -11.44
CA GLN A 188 30.57 -1.44 -10.19
C GLN A 188 31.42 -2.66 -9.80
N PRO A 189 32.69 -2.76 -10.23
CA PRO A 189 33.57 -3.85 -9.82
C PRO A 189 33.84 -3.76 -8.31
N GLY A 190 33.61 -4.87 -7.58
CA GLY A 190 34.09 -5.06 -6.20
C GLY A 190 33.21 -4.57 -5.05
N ARG A 191 31.97 -4.12 -5.29
CA ARG A 191 31.04 -3.70 -4.21
C ARG A 191 29.86 -4.63 -3.92
N MET A 192 29.70 -5.71 -4.70
CA MET A 192 28.73 -6.76 -4.41
C MET A 192 29.46 -8.06 -4.05
N LEU A 193 30.00 -8.09 -2.83
CA LEU A 193 30.23 -9.30 -2.04
C LEU A 193 29.60 -9.06 -0.67
#